data_AF-A0A5S4TI02-F1
#
_entry.id   AF-A0A5S4TI02-F1
#
_cell.length_a   1.000
_cell.length_b   1.000
_cell.length_c   1.000
_cell.angle_alpha   90.00
_cell.angle_beta   90.00
_cell.angle_gamma   90.00
#
_symmetry.space_group_name_H-M   'P 1'
#
loop_
_entity.id
_entity.type
_entity.pdbx_description
1 polymer ?
#
loop_
_entity_poly.entity_id
_entity_poly.type
_entity_poly.pdbx_seq_one_letter_code
_entity_poly.pdbx_strand_id
1 'polypeptide(L)'
;MLLTILRNKEEWRVYPEELAKRHSDGLASVRAGLKELEQAGYVRTYKKIIRRSDGLQHYRFCSDCKISDETYKQLVEQIERELSD
;
A
#
# COMPACT_ATOMS: atom_id res chain seq x y z
N MET A 1 6.84 10.01 7.84
CA MET A 1 5.89 9.11 7.13
C MET A 1 6.55 8.19 6.08
N LEU A 2 7.20 8.71 5.02
CA LEU A 2 7.77 7.89 3.93
C LEU A 2 8.85 6.88 4.39
N LEU A 3 9.76 7.29 5.28
CA LEU A 3 10.82 6.43 5.82
C LEU A 3 10.28 5.23 6.63
N THR A 4 9.11 5.38 7.24
CA THR A 4 8.45 4.32 8.02
C THR A 4 7.80 3.29 7.10
N ILE A 5 7.23 3.75 5.98
CA ILE A 5 6.64 2.91 4.92
C ILE A 5 7.72 2.04 4.27
N LEU A 6 8.87 2.64 3.92
CA LEU A 6 10.00 1.95 3.29
C LEU A 6 10.75 0.99 4.24
N ARG A 7 10.47 1.05 5.55
CA ARG A 7 11.02 0.15 6.57
C ARG A 7 10.16 -1.08 6.83
N ASN A 8 8.99 -1.22 6.20
CA ASN A 8 8.17 -2.41 6.42
C ASN A 8 8.81 -3.63 5.77
N LYS A 9 8.92 -4.68 6.58
CA LYS A 9 9.59 -5.95 6.29
C LYS A 9 8.77 -6.72 5.25
N GLU A 10 9.41 -7.15 4.16
CA GLU A 10 9.02 -8.10 3.07
C GLU A 10 7.56 -8.15 2.55
N GLU A 11 6.55 -7.96 3.40
CA GLU A 11 5.17 -7.76 3.04
C GLU A 11 4.95 -6.34 2.50
N TRP A 12 4.46 -6.28 1.26
CA TRP A 12 3.92 -5.12 0.52
C TRP A 12 2.69 -4.47 1.21
N ARG A 13 2.41 -4.81 2.47
CA ARG A 13 1.25 -4.35 3.22
C ARG A 13 1.62 -3.12 4.05
N VAL A 14 1.09 -1.97 3.64
CA VAL A 14 1.17 -0.72 4.42
C VAL A 14 -0.15 -0.52 5.15
N TYR A 15 -0.15 -0.75 6.47
CA TYR A 15 -1.30 -0.52 7.34
C TYR A 15 -1.27 0.89 7.93
N PRO A 16 -2.25 1.76 7.63
CA PRO A 16 -2.31 3.13 8.17
C PRO A 16 -2.32 3.16 9.70
N GLU A 17 -2.92 2.15 10.33
CA GLU A 17 -3.00 2.00 11.78
C GLU A 17 -1.62 1.74 12.40
N GLU A 18 -0.78 0.95 11.74
CA GLU A 18 0.61 0.75 12.18
C GLU A 18 1.48 1.98 11.96
N LEU A 19 1.28 2.67 10.82
CA LEU A 19 1.95 3.94 10.55
C LEU A 19 1.60 5.00 11.59
N ALA A 20 0.33 5.11 11.97
CA ALA A 20 -0.15 6.04 12.99
C ALA A 20 0.35 5.67 14.41
N LYS A 21 0.63 4.39 14.70
CA LYS A 21 1.27 3.99 15.96
C LYS A 21 2.75 4.34 16.02
N ARG A 22 3.44 4.31 14.87
CA ARG A 22 4.89 4.56 14.75
C ARG A 22 5.24 6.03 14.51
N HIS A 23 4.25 6.86 14.20
CA HIS A 23 4.39 8.29 13.98
C HIS A 23 3.58 9.05 15.04
N SER A 24 3.98 10.26 15.37
CA SER A 24 3.25 11.13 16.30
C SER A 24 1.95 11.72 15.70
N ASP A 25 1.67 11.41 14.43
CA ASP A 25 0.48 11.90 13.72
C ASP A 25 -0.71 10.97 13.94
N GLY A 26 -1.89 11.58 14.14
CA GLY A 26 -3.13 10.84 14.24
C GLY A 26 -3.47 10.09 12.95
N LEU A 27 -4.22 8.98 13.09
CA LEU A 27 -4.63 8.10 11.98
C LEU A 27 -5.31 8.85 10.82
N ALA A 28 -6.08 9.90 11.12
CA ALA A 28 -6.72 10.73 10.10
C ALA A 28 -5.69 11.45 9.20
N SER A 29 -4.61 11.96 9.79
CA SER A 29 -3.53 12.63 9.06
C SER A 29 -2.77 11.66 8.16
N VAL A 30 -2.46 10.46 8.67
CA VAL A 30 -1.82 9.40 7.89
C VAL A 30 -2.67 8.98 6.68
N ARG A 31 -3.99 8.85 6.88
CA ARG A 31 -4.92 8.52 5.79
C ARG A 31 -5.01 9.64 4.76
N ALA A 32 -5.01 10.90 5.19
CA ALA A 32 -4.98 12.05 4.30
C ALA A 32 -3.70 12.07 3.45
N GLY A 33 -2.53 11.93 4.09
CA GLY A 33 -1.25 11.90 3.39
C GLY A 33 -1.12 10.73 2.41
N LEU A 34 -1.63 9.53 2.75
CA LEU A 34 -1.68 8.41 1.80
C LEU A 34 -2.56 8.71 0.58
N LYS A 35 -3.69 9.39 0.79
CA LYS A 35 -4.59 9.79 -0.30
C LYS A 35 -3.94 10.83 -1.22
N GLU A 36 -3.20 11.78 -0.65
CA GLU A 36 -2.42 12.77 -1.42
C GLU A 36 -1.34 12.09 -2.26
N LEU A 37 -0.61 11.13 -1.68
CA LEU A 37 0.40 10.35 -2.41
C LEU A 37 -0.20 9.48 -3.52
N GLU A 38 -1.40 8.95 -3.30
CA GLU A 38 -2.15 8.19 -4.32
C GLU A 38 -2.58 9.08 -5.48
N GLN A 39 -3.05 10.30 -5.18
CA GLN A 39 -3.39 11.31 -6.20
C GLN A 39 -2.16 11.78 -6.98
N ALA A 40 -1.02 11.92 -6.31
CA ALA A 40 0.24 12.30 -6.93
C ALA A 40 0.91 11.17 -7.74
N GLY A 41 0.42 9.93 -7.61
CA GLY A 41 0.89 8.76 -8.35
C GLY A 41 2.10 8.04 -7.74
N TYR A 42 2.50 8.40 -6.52
CA TYR A 42 3.57 7.73 -5.78
C TYR A 42 3.09 6.50 -5.02
N VAL A 43 1.78 6.43 -4.77
CA VAL A 43 1.12 5.29 -4.15
C VAL A 43 0.05 4.75 -5.09
N ARG A 44 -0.06 3.42 -5.19
CA ARG A 44 -1.17 2.76 -5.87
C ARG A 44 -1.75 1.70 -4.96
N THR A 45 -3.08 1.69 -4.82
CA THR A 45 -3.78 0.69 -4.00
C THR A 45 -4.47 -0.36 -4.86
N TYR A 46 -4.00 -1.60 -4.77
CA TYR A 46 -4.72 -2.77 -5.26
C TYR A 46 -5.66 -3.29 -4.16
N LYS A 47 -6.89 -3.66 -4.52
CA LYS A 47 -7.89 -4.15 -3.57
C LYS A 47 -8.33 -5.55 -4.00
N LYS A 48 -8.15 -6.54 -3.13
CA LYS A 48 -8.53 -7.93 -3.45
C LYS A 48 -9.12 -8.61 -2.22
N ILE A 49 -10.07 -9.50 -2.45
CA ILE A 49 -10.56 -10.44 -1.46
C ILE A 49 -9.91 -11.79 -1.80
N ILE A 50 -9.02 -12.29 -0.94
CA ILE A 50 -8.35 -13.59 -1.16
C ILE A 50 -9.28 -14.71 -0.75
N ARG A 51 -9.79 -14.63 0.48
CA ARG A 51 -10.70 -15.60 1.07
C ARG A 51 -11.99 -14.91 1.46
N ARG A 52 -13.11 -15.63 1.40
CA ARG A 52 -14.42 -15.11 1.83
C ARG A 52 -14.41 -14.64 3.29
N SER A 53 -13.53 -15.20 4.13
CA SER A 53 -13.34 -14.85 5.55
C SER A 53 -12.47 -13.62 5.80
N ASP A 54 -11.57 -13.28 4.87
CA ASP A 54 -10.51 -12.29 5.13
C ASP A 54 -10.97 -10.85 4.87
N GLY A 55 -12.15 -10.66 4.27
CA GLY A 55 -12.66 -9.34 3.91
C GLY A 55 -11.84 -8.66 2.80
N LEU A 56 -12.14 -7.38 2.54
CA LEU A 56 -11.45 -6.59 1.53
C LEU A 56 -10.06 -6.19 2.01
N GLN A 57 -9.02 -6.73 1.37
CA GLN A 57 -7.64 -6.40 1.69
C GLN A 57 -7.15 -5.25 0.80
N HIS A 58 -6.38 -4.34 1.41
CA HIS A 58 -5.83 -3.16 0.77
C HIS A 58 -4.32 -3.28 0.64
N TYR A 59 -3.85 -3.17 -0.58
CA TYR A 59 -2.48 -3.45 -0.93
C TYR A 59 -1.84 -2.24 -1.58
N ARG A 60 -0.93 -1.59 -0.85
CA ARG A 60 -0.42 -0.28 -1.23
C ARG A 60 1.02 -0.38 -1.70
N PHE A 61 1.21 -0.21 -2.99
CA PHE A 61 2.52 -0.06 -3.60
C PHE A 61 2.98 1.37 -3.40
N CYS A 62 4.20 1.55 -2.89
CA CYS A 62 4.82 2.86 -2.68
C CYS A 62 6.14 2.91 -3.44
N SER A 63 6.37 3.98 -4.19
CA SER A 63 7.64 4.22 -4.89
C SER A 63 8.08 5.66 -4.69
N ASP A 64 9.39 5.86 -4.73
CA ASP A 64 10.06 7.15 -4.83
C ASP A 64 9.81 7.83 -6.19
N CYS A 65 9.44 7.06 -7.21
CA CYS A 65 9.04 7.51 -8.53
C CYS A 65 7.52 7.39 -8.72
N LYS A 66 6.98 8.13 -9.69
CA LYS A 66 5.58 7.93 -10.10
C LYS A 66 5.42 6.52 -10.68
N ILE A 67 4.47 5.77 -10.15
CA ILE A 67 4.16 4.43 -10.62
C ILE A 67 3.36 4.57 -11.92
N SER A 68 4.00 4.21 -13.04
CA SER A 68 3.32 4.15 -14.33
C SER A 68 2.25 3.06 -14.33
N ASP A 69 1.26 3.18 -15.21
CA ASP A 69 0.19 2.19 -15.29
C ASP A 69 0.70 0.80 -15.75
N GLU A 70 1.78 0.76 -16.53
CA GLU A 70 2.45 -0.48 -16.94
C GLU A 70 3.16 -1.15 -15.77
N THR A 71 3.94 -0.38 -15.02
CA THR A 71 4.59 -0.86 -13.79
C THR A 71 3.55 -1.35 -12.78
N TYR A 72 2.43 -0.62 -12.64
CA TYR A 72 1.35 -1.04 -11.75
C TYR A 72 0.74 -2.38 -12.15
N LYS A 73 0.53 -2.64 -13.44
CA LYS A 73 0.04 -3.95 -13.92
C LYS A 73 1.00 -5.08 -13.57
N GLN A 74 2.29 -4.89 -13.83
CA GLN A 74 3.33 -5.89 -13.49
C GLN A 74 3.35 -6.20 -12.00
N LEU A 75 3.26 -5.16 -11.15
CA LEU A 75 3.17 -5.31 -9.71
C LEU A 75 1.92 -6.10 -9.31
N VAL A 76 0.77 -5.78 -9.88
CA VAL A 76 -0.47 -6.53 -9.61
C VAL A 76 -0.32 -8.00 -10.02
N GLU A 77 0.18 -8.29 -11.22
CA GLU A 77 0.39 -9.66 -11.71
C GLU A 77 1.32 -10.47 -10.81
N GLN A 78 2.40 -9.87 -10.32
CA GLN A 78 3.30 -10.52 -9.37
C GLN A 78 2.56 -10.92 -8.09
N ILE A 79 1.75 -10.00 -7.56
CA ILE A 79 0.95 -10.25 -6.36
C ILE A 79 -0.10 -11.31 -6.60
N GLU A 80 -0.77 -11.31 -7.75
CA GLU A 80 -1.73 -12.34 -8.08
C GLU A 80 -1.09 -13.72 -8.16
N ARG A 81 0.17 -13.81 -8.63
CA ARG A 81 0.95 -15.04 -8.63
C ARG A 81 1.27 -15.50 -7.22
N GLU A 82 1.82 -14.62 -6.38
CA GLU A 82 2.16 -14.93 -4.98
C GLU A 82 0.94 -15.33 -4.13
N LEU A 83 -0.26 -14.85 -4.48
CA LEU A 83 -1.51 -15.19 -3.80
C LEU A 83 -2.20 -16.45 -4.34
N SER A 84 -1.74 -16.95 -5.49
CA SER A 84 -2.28 -18.16 -6.11
C SER A 84 -1.54 -19.43 -5.68
N ASP A 85 -0.33 -19.30 -5.13
CA ASP A 85 0.46 -20.36 -4.50
C ASP A 85 0.07 -20.56 -3.02
#